data_AF-A0A969NJN9-F1
#
_entry.id   AF-A0A969NJN9-F1
#
_cell.length_a   1.000
_cell.length_b   1.000
_cell.length_c   1.000
_cell.angle_alpha   90.00
_cell.angle_beta   90.00
_cell.angle_gamma   90.00
#
_symmetry.space_group_name_H-M   'P 1'
#
loop_
_entity.id
_entity.type
_entity.pdbx_description
1 polymer ?
#
loop_
_entity_poly.entity_id
_entity_poly.type
_entity_poly.pdbx_seq_one_letter_code
_entity_poly.pdbx_strand_id
1 'polypeptide(L)'
;MLEANDIHIGHRYFNGSKPNVADWQYLTIKQAADDHHRIVEFFKPLFSGPWISTGGSKSGVTALFHRRYYPNVVKASVALVAPISRETEDPRYNEYILTLGTEEERNTIKSYQRGLLLRKEQLVPKIDSLMKTYDYSFSLSAAQILEINAIEFWFSFWQYYEDFALEEIPDENASVDEYFDYFEEYGSTLYYSDPYLDYYKPLYYQIFTELGYCKQYYGHLSDLLTEYPNFSYK
;
A
#
# COMPACT_ATOMS: atom_id res chain seq x y z
N MET A 1 -0.91 -19.50 19.13
CA MET A 1 0.36 -19.62 18.39
C MET A 1 0.62 -21.11 18.18
N LEU A 2 1.14 -21.51 17.02
CA LEU A 2 1.50 -22.92 16.80
C LEU A 2 2.78 -23.24 17.58
N GLU A 3 2.90 -24.45 18.11
CA GLU A 3 4.17 -24.96 18.65
C GLU A 3 5.10 -25.37 17.50
N ALA A 4 5.62 -24.38 16.78
CA ALA A 4 6.41 -24.56 15.55
C ALA A 4 7.71 -23.73 15.58
N ASN A 5 8.66 -24.09 14.71
CA ASN A 5 9.81 -23.24 14.44
C ASN A 5 9.42 -22.17 13.42
N ASP A 6 9.75 -20.91 13.71
CA ASP A 6 9.45 -19.77 12.83
C ASP A 6 10.72 -19.31 12.10
N ILE A 7 10.62 -19.20 10.77
CA ILE A 7 11.70 -18.71 9.91
C ILE A 7 11.19 -17.49 9.15
N HIS A 8 11.73 -16.32 9.48
CA HIS A 8 11.40 -15.07 8.81
C HIS A 8 12.36 -14.84 7.65
N ILE A 9 11.80 -14.71 6.44
CA ILE A 9 12.58 -14.57 5.22
C ILE A 9 12.50 -13.13 4.73
N GLY A 10 13.65 -12.46 4.64
CA GLY A 10 13.74 -11.16 3.98
C GLY A 10 13.44 -11.31 2.49
N HIS A 11 12.52 -10.49 1.99
CA HIS A 11 12.26 -10.46 0.55
C HIS A 11 13.43 -9.76 -0.16
N ARG A 12 13.89 -10.31 -1.28
CA ARG A 12 14.90 -9.65 -2.13
C ARG A 12 14.56 -8.17 -2.37
N TYR A 13 15.57 -7.31 -2.38
CA TYR A 13 15.48 -5.85 -2.54
C TYR A 13 14.94 -5.06 -1.34
N PHE A 14 14.46 -5.72 -0.29
CA PHE A 14 14.12 -5.05 0.98
C PHE A 14 15.29 -5.06 1.96
N ASN A 15 15.16 -4.30 3.05
CA ASN A 15 16.19 -4.18 4.10
C ASN A 15 16.70 -5.54 4.57
N GLY A 16 18.03 -5.69 4.65
CA GLY A 16 18.70 -6.95 4.98
C GLY A 16 18.77 -7.97 3.83
N SER A 17 18.16 -7.70 2.68
CA SER A 17 18.15 -8.59 1.50
C SER A 17 18.26 -7.83 0.17
N LYS A 18 18.79 -6.59 0.22
CA LYS A 18 19.04 -5.74 -0.94
C LYS A 18 20.41 -6.11 -1.56
N PRO A 19 20.48 -6.40 -2.87
CA PRO A 19 21.77 -6.65 -3.52
C PRO A 19 22.62 -5.36 -3.55
N ASN A 20 23.95 -5.50 -3.56
CA ASN A 20 24.89 -4.37 -3.59
C ASN A 20 24.66 -3.43 -4.79
N VAL A 21 24.25 -4.01 -5.94
CA VAL A 21 23.81 -3.28 -7.12
C VAL A 21 22.36 -3.67 -7.39
N ALA A 22 21.45 -2.70 -7.33
CA ALA A 22 20.03 -2.92 -7.54
C ALA A 22 19.70 -3.02 -9.04
N ASP A 23 19.98 -4.18 -9.62
CA ASP A 23 19.54 -4.50 -10.98
C ASP A 23 18.09 -5.00 -10.95
N TRP A 24 17.15 -4.12 -11.26
CA TRP A 24 15.72 -4.37 -11.07
C TRP A 24 15.16 -5.54 -11.89
N GLN A 25 15.85 -5.99 -12.94
CA GLN A 25 15.39 -7.13 -13.75
C GLN A 25 15.28 -8.45 -12.95
N TYR A 26 15.98 -8.54 -11.81
CA TYR A 26 15.90 -9.71 -10.92
C TYR A 26 14.85 -9.56 -9.81
N LEU A 27 14.13 -8.44 -9.73
CA LEU A 27 13.03 -8.27 -8.79
C LEU A 27 11.73 -8.77 -9.43
N THR A 28 11.55 -10.09 -9.47
CA THR A 28 10.33 -10.76 -9.98
C THR A 28 9.77 -11.76 -8.99
N ILE A 29 8.48 -12.11 -9.13
CA ILE A 29 7.78 -13.04 -8.25
C ILE A 29 8.30 -14.46 -8.41
N LYS A 30 8.72 -14.83 -9.62
CA LYS A 30 9.37 -16.13 -9.88
C LYS A 30 10.69 -16.20 -9.13
N GLN A 31 11.51 -15.17 -9.24
CA GLN A 31 12.79 -15.11 -8.56
C GLN A 31 12.65 -15.11 -7.03
N ALA A 32 11.65 -14.40 -6.48
CA ALA A 32 11.33 -14.48 -5.05
C ALA A 32 10.86 -15.90 -4.64
N ALA A 33 10.08 -16.59 -5.48
CA ALA A 33 9.70 -17.98 -5.24
C ALA A 33 10.92 -18.92 -5.24
N ASP A 34 11.93 -18.65 -6.06
CA ASP A 34 13.16 -19.43 -6.15
C ASP A 34 14.02 -19.27 -4.89
N ASP A 35 14.09 -18.05 -4.33
CA ASP A 35 14.72 -17.80 -3.03
C ASP A 35 14.03 -18.58 -1.93
N HIS A 36 12.70 -18.47 -1.83
CA HIS A 36 11.91 -19.17 -0.83
C HIS A 36 12.09 -20.69 -0.94
N HIS A 37 12.06 -21.23 -2.15
CA HIS A 37 12.27 -22.64 -2.39
C HIS A 37 13.66 -23.09 -1.92
N ARG A 38 14.71 -22.36 -2.30
CA ARG A 38 16.09 -22.68 -1.91
C ARG A 38 16.28 -22.63 -0.40
N ILE A 39 15.69 -21.65 0.27
CA ILE A 39 15.74 -21.51 1.74
C ILE A 39 15.05 -22.71 2.39
N VAL A 40 13.86 -23.09 1.93
CA VAL A 40 13.15 -24.26 2.47
C VAL A 40 13.97 -25.55 2.28
N GLU A 41 14.52 -25.79 1.08
CA GLU A 41 15.37 -26.96 0.82
C GLU A 41 16.63 -26.99 1.69
N PHE A 42 17.24 -25.82 1.96
CA PHE A 42 18.42 -25.72 2.81
C PHE A 42 18.13 -26.12 4.26
N PHE A 43 16.96 -25.73 4.79
CA PHE A 43 16.59 -25.99 6.19
C PHE A 43 15.86 -27.31 6.42
N LYS A 44 15.28 -27.92 5.38
CA LYS A 44 14.58 -29.22 5.48
C LYS A 44 15.37 -30.34 6.18
N PRO A 45 16.69 -30.49 5.97
CA PRO A 45 17.49 -31.47 6.70
C PRO A 45 17.56 -31.22 8.21
N LEU A 46 17.38 -29.97 8.66
CA LEU A 46 17.42 -29.57 10.07
C LEU A 46 16.04 -29.64 10.73
N PHE A 47 14.98 -29.38 9.97
CA PHE A 47 13.59 -29.40 10.45
C PHE A 47 12.74 -30.40 9.66
N SER A 48 12.53 -31.58 10.25
CA SER A 48 11.82 -32.70 9.65
C SER A 48 10.28 -32.61 9.73
N GLY A 49 9.76 -31.62 10.46
CA GLY A 49 8.32 -31.38 10.57
C GLY A 49 7.68 -30.89 9.26
N PRO A 50 6.34 -30.87 9.18
CA PRO A 50 5.63 -30.30 8.04
C PRO A 50 5.97 -28.81 7.86
N TRP A 51 6.26 -28.42 6.62
CA TRP A 51 6.53 -27.02 6.28
C TRP A 51 5.26 -26.30 5.83
N ILE A 52 5.06 -25.08 6.33
CA ILE A 52 3.95 -24.20 5.94
C ILE A 52 4.55 -22.86 5.51
N SER A 53 4.12 -22.32 4.38
CA SER A 53 4.44 -20.95 3.98
C SER A 53 3.27 -20.03 4.36
N THR A 54 3.52 -18.91 5.01
CA THR A 54 2.48 -17.94 5.37
C THR A 54 2.90 -16.51 5.05
N GLY A 55 1.93 -15.63 4.83
CA GLY A 55 2.16 -14.21 4.63
C GLY A 55 0.87 -13.40 4.48
N GLY A 56 0.94 -12.12 4.81
CA GLY A 56 -0.11 -11.12 4.65
C GLY A 56 0.16 -10.18 3.47
N SER A 57 -0.88 -9.71 2.79
CA SER A 57 -0.78 -8.71 1.71
C SER A 57 0.20 -9.19 0.62
N LYS A 58 1.20 -8.38 0.26
CA LYS A 58 2.26 -8.77 -0.69
C LYS A 58 2.96 -10.08 -0.31
N SER A 59 3.20 -10.35 0.97
CA SER A 59 3.83 -11.61 1.40
C SER A 59 2.88 -12.82 1.30
N GLY A 60 1.56 -12.59 1.33
CA GLY A 60 0.58 -13.62 1.01
C GLY A 60 0.61 -13.97 -0.48
N VAL A 61 0.76 -12.97 -1.35
CA VAL A 61 0.96 -13.17 -2.79
C VAL A 61 2.23 -13.99 -3.03
N THR A 62 3.35 -13.66 -2.38
CA THR A 62 4.59 -14.43 -2.54
C THR A 62 4.46 -15.87 -2.07
N ALA A 63 3.71 -16.14 -0.98
CA ALA A 63 3.42 -17.50 -0.51
C ALA A 63 2.60 -18.30 -1.54
N LEU A 64 1.59 -17.68 -2.18
CA LEU A 64 0.80 -18.30 -3.25
C LEU A 64 1.66 -18.62 -4.47
N PHE A 65 2.53 -17.71 -4.90
CA PHE A 65 3.40 -17.94 -6.06
C PHE A 65 4.51 -18.95 -5.77
N HIS A 66 5.05 -18.99 -4.55
CA HIS A 66 5.95 -20.06 -4.12
C HIS A 66 5.26 -21.43 -4.27
N ARG A 67 4.00 -21.56 -3.80
CA ARG A 67 3.21 -22.78 -3.99
C ARG A 67 2.93 -23.09 -5.47
N ARG A 68 2.65 -22.07 -6.28
CA ARG A 68 2.37 -22.22 -7.72
C ARG A 68 3.56 -22.79 -8.47
N TYR A 69 4.77 -22.27 -8.22
CA TYR A 69 5.99 -22.74 -8.90
C TYR A 69 6.57 -24.02 -8.26
N TYR A 70 6.34 -24.22 -6.97
CA TYR A 70 6.91 -25.32 -6.18
C TYR A 70 5.84 -26.07 -5.36
N PRO A 71 4.90 -26.77 -6.03
CA PRO A 71 3.68 -27.31 -5.40
C PRO A 71 3.92 -28.50 -4.46
N ASN A 72 5.14 -29.01 -4.34
CA ASN A 72 5.43 -30.18 -3.50
C ASN A 72 6.37 -29.87 -2.33
N VAL A 73 6.80 -28.61 -2.20
CA VAL A 73 7.89 -28.24 -1.29
C VAL A 73 7.39 -28.00 0.13
N VAL A 74 6.20 -27.41 0.27
CA VAL A 74 5.50 -27.18 1.55
C VAL A 74 4.22 -28.00 1.61
N LYS A 75 3.73 -28.31 2.81
CA LYS A 75 2.44 -29.00 3.00
C LYS A 75 1.24 -28.10 2.87
N ALA A 76 1.35 -26.85 3.31
CA ALA A 76 0.29 -25.87 3.17
C ALA A 76 0.86 -24.48 2.89
N SER A 77 0.01 -23.63 2.32
CA SER A 77 0.27 -22.21 2.14
C SER A 77 -0.92 -21.44 2.69
N VAL A 78 -0.68 -20.53 3.64
CA VAL A 78 -1.69 -19.68 4.26
C VAL A 78 -1.47 -18.26 3.78
N ALA A 79 -2.31 -17.79 2.86
CA ALA A 79 -2.21 -16.45 2.31
C ALA A 79 -3.32 -15.58 2.91
N LEU A 80 -2.93 -14.55 3.66
CA LEU A 80 -3.84 -13.63 4.34
C LEU A 80 -3.93 -12.35 3.53
N VAL A 81 -5.15 -11.86 3.28
CA VAL A 81 -5.42 -10.58 2.58
C VAL A 81 -4.54 -10.36 1.34
N ALA A 82 -4.33 -11.40 0.53
CA ALA A 82 -3.35 -11.42 -0.55
C ALA A 82 -3.97 -10.96 -1.89
N PRO A 83 -3.75 -9.72 -2.35
CA PRO A 83 -4.38 -9.20 -3.56
C PRO A 83 -3.79 -9.84 -4.82
N ILE A 84 -4.66 -10.31 -5.73
CA ILE A 84 -4.26 -10.82 -7.05
C ILE A 84 -4.89 -9.95 -8.14
N SER A 85 -4.16 -8.93 -8.55
CA SER A 85 -4.53 -8.03 -9.64
C SER A 85 -4.30 -8.71 -11.01
N ARG A 86 -5.05 -8.28 -12.02
CA ARG A 86 -4.97 -8.79 -13.40
C ARG A 86 -4.21 -7.87 -14.35
N GLU A 87 -4.01 -6.63 -13.95
CA GLU A 87 -3.37 -5.58 -14.73
C GLU A 87 -2.77 -4.53 -13.80
N THR A 88 -1.96 -3.61 -14.34
CA THR A 88 -1.29 -2.55 -13.58
C THR A 88 -2.27 -1.70 -12.77
N GLU A 89 -3.41 -1.35 -13.37
CA GLU A 89 -4.50 -0.60 -12.73
C GLU A 89 -5.81 -1.39 -12.85
N ASP A 90 -6.05 -2.30 -11.93
CA ASP A 90 -7.16 -3.24 -12.03
C ASP A 90 -8.50 -2.60 -11.61
N PRO A 91 -9.49 -2.50 -12.51
CA PRO A 91 -10.75 -1.83 -12.24
C PRO A 91 -11.67 -2.64 -11.31
N ARG A 92 -11.44 -3.95 -11.14
CA ARG A 92 -12.32 -4.83 -10.35
C ARG A 92 -12.35 -4.45 -8.87
N TYR A 93 -11.30 -3.81 -8.38
CA TYR A 93 -11.27 -3.26 -7.03
C TYR A 93 -12.36 -2.21 -6.85
N ASN A 94 -12.51 -1.29 -7.80
CA ASN A 94 -13.55 -0.26 -7.76
C ASN A 94 -14.95 -0.84 -7.97
N GLU A 95 -15.10 -1.84 -8.84
CA GLU A 95 -16.38 -2.56 -9.01
C GLU A 95 -16.86 -3.14 -7.68
N TYR A 96 -15.96 -3.71 -6.87
CA TYR A 96 -16.29 -4.23 -5.55
C TYR A 96 -16.49 -3.13 -4.52
N ILE A 97 -15.56 -2.17 -4.41
CA ILE A 97 -15.62 -1.09 -3.42
C ILE A 97 -16.91 -0.27 -3.55
N LEU A 98 -17.41 -0.06 -4.76
CA LEU A 98 -18.68 0.64 -4.99
C LEU A 98 -19.92 -0.11 -4.46
N THR A 99 -19.78 -1.37 -4.06
CA THR A 99 -20.83 -2.17 -3.38
C THR A 99 -20.75 -2.11 -1.87
N LEU A 100 -19.67 -1.55 -1.30
CA LEU A 100 -19.45 -1.45 0.14
C LEU A 100 -20.17 -0.24 0.73
N GLY A 101 -20.71 -0.43 1.93
CA GLY A 101 -21.43 0.59 2.68
C GLY A 101 -22.71 1.08 2.02
N THR A 102 -23.31 2.11 2.61
CA THR A 102 -24.47 2.81 2.07
C THR A 102 -24.05 3.87 1.06
N GLU A 103 -25.01 4.37 0.28
CA GLU A 103 -24.76 5.50 -0.61
C GLU A 103 -24.39 6.77 0.16
N GLU A 104 -24.98 6.97 1.34
CA GLU A 104 -24.68 8.09 2.23
C GLU A 104 -23.22 8.05 2.69
N GLU A 105 -22.73 6.89 3.16
CA GLU A 105 -21.34 6.70 3.59
C GLU A 105 -20.35 6.99 2.45
N ARG A 106 -20.62 6.45 1.26
CA ARG A 106 -19.80 6.73 0.07
C ARG A 106 -19.80 8.22 -0.29
N ASN A 107 -20.92 8.92 -0.10
CA ASN A 107 -21.00 10.36 -0.34
C ASN A 107 -20.27 11.15 0.74
N THR A 108 -20.32 10.75 2.01
CA THR A 108 -19.52 11.35 3.09
C THR A 108 -18.02 11.28 2.77
N ILE A 109 -17.52 10.12 2.37
CA ILE A 109 -16.11 9.93 1.97
C ILE A 109 -15.75 10.85 0.80
N LYS A 110 -16.57 10.88 -0.26
CA LYS A 110 -16.34 11.75 -1.42
C LYS A 110 -16.35 13.24 -1.06
N SER A 111 -17.28 13.65 -0.18
CA SER A 111 -17.37 15.01 0.31
C SER A 111 -16.15 15.40 1.12
N TYR A 112 -15.63 14.51 1.98
CA TYR A 112 -14.38 14.72 2.69
C TYR A 112 -13.18 14.87 1.75
N GLN A 113 -13.02 13.97 0.77
CA GLN A 113 -11.94 14.07 -0.21
C GLN A 113 -12.00 15.40 -0.99
N ARG A 114 -13.20 15.85 -1.39
CA ARG A 114 -13.37 17.17 -2.00
C ARG A 114 -13.09 18.30 -1.00
N GLY A 115 -13.50 18.16 0.26
CA GLY A 115 -13.29 19.11 1.34
C GLY A 115 -11.80 19.39 1.60
N LEU A 116 -10.96 18.36 1.55
CA LEU A 116 -9.50 18.49 1.57
C LEU A 116 -9.00 19.40 0.44
N LEU A 117 -9.42 19.12 -0.80
CA LEU A 117 -8.94 19.85 -1.98
C LEU A 117 -9.49 21.27 -2.07
N LEU A 118 -10.72 21.51 -1.61
CA LEU A 118 -11.32 22.86 -1.54
C LEU A 118 -10.63 23.73 -0.48
N ARG A 119 -10.02 23.12 0.54
CA ARG A 119 -9.25 23.79 1.60
C ARG A 119 -7.75 23.82 1.33
N LYS A 120 -7.30 23.51 0.11
CA LYS A 120 -5.88 23.39 -0.27
C LYS A 120 -5.03 24.58 0.18
N GLU A 121 -5.50 25.82 -0.03
CA GLU A 121 -4.75 27.04 0.35
C GLU A 121 -4.47 27.14 1.86
N GLN A 122 -5.30 26.50 2.69
CA GLN A 122 -5.20 26.54 4.15
C GLN A 122 -4.48 25.31 4.72
N LEU A 123 -4.64 24.13 4.09
CA LEU A 123 -4.01 22.88 4.52
C LEU A 123 -2.56 22.76 4.06
N VAL A 124 -2.21 23.22 2.85
CA VAL A 124 -0.85 23.13 2.32
C VAL A 124 0.20 23.78 3.24
N PRO A 125 -0.01 25.01 3.78
CA PRO A 125 0.92 25.59 4.74
C PRO A 125 1.09 24.76 6.02
N LYS A 126 0.04 24.08 6.50
CA LYS A 126 0.11 23.22 7.69
C LYS A 126 0.95 21.98 7.43
N ILE A 127 0.74 21.32 6.28
CA ILE A 127 1.53 20.16 5.84
C ILE A 127 2.99 20.58 5.66
N ASP A 128 3.26 21.70 4.98
CA ASP A 128 4.63 22.22 4.79
C ASP A 128 5.33 22.54 6.13
N SER A 129 4.61 23.14 7.08
CA SER A 129 5.10 23.35 8.44
C SER A 129 5.41 22.04 9.15
N LEU A 130 4.53 21.03 9.04
CA LEU A 130 4.74 19.71 9.64
C LEU A 130 5.96 18.99 9.04
N MET A 131 6.11 19.01 7.71
CA MET A 131 7.25 18.41 7.01
C MET A 131 8.59 18.90 7.57
N LYS A 132 8.68 20.20 7.91
CA LYS A 132 9.89 20.81 8.49
C LYS A 132 10.18 20.39 9.93
N THR A 133 9.24 19.75 10.62
CA THR A 133 9.46 19.22 11.97
C THR A 133 10.09 17.83 11.96
N TYR A 134 10.01 17.11 10.85
CA TYR A 134 10.64 15.81 10.70
C TYR A 134 12.12 15.95 10.37
N ASP A 135 12.92 14.97 10.80
CA ASP A 135 14.32 14.80 10.40
C ASP A 135 14.45 14.01 9.07
N TYR A 136 13.46 14.18 8.18
CA TYR A 136 13.35 13.46 6.91
C TYR A 136 13.26 14.44 5.75
N SER A 137 13.80 14.02 4.60
CA SER A 137 13.60 14.73 3.34
C SER A 137 12.30 14.32 2.67
N PHE A 138 11.77 15.23 1.85
CA PHE A 138 10.57 15.03 1.05
C PHE A 138 10.84 15.51 -0.38
N SER A 139 10.70 14.61 -1.35
CA SER A 139 10.76 14.95 -2.78
C SER A 139 9.44 15.47 -3.33
N LEU A 140 8.33 15.23 -2.61
CA LEU A 140 7.00 15.72 -2.94
C LEU A 140 6.71 17.04 -2.22
N SER A 141 6.03 17.96 -2.90
CA SER A 141 5.53 19.18 -2.25
C SER A 141 4.34 18.86 -1.34
N ALA A 142 4.09 19.73 -0.35
CA ALA A 142 2.91 19.62 0.51
C ALA A 142 1.58 19.57 -0.28
N ALA A 143 1.50 20.26 -1.42
CA ALA A 143 0.32 20.24 -2.29
C ALA A 143 0.18 18.90 -3.05
N GLN A 144 1.29 18.30 -3.50
CA GLN A 144 1.28 16.96 -4.09
C GLN A 144 0.87 15.91 -3.05
N ILE A 145 1.40 16.01 -1.83
CA ILE A 145 1.05 15.11 -0.73
C ILE A 145 -0.45 15.17 -0.44
N LEU A 146 -1.02 16.37 -0.31
CA LEU A 146 -2.46 16.55 -0.10
C LEU A 146 -3.30 15.89 -1.21
N GLU A 147 -2.94 16.12 -2.48
CA GLU A 147 -3.69 15.56 -3.61
C GLU A 147 -3.57 14.04 -3.73
N ILE A 148 -2.36 13.50 -3.58
CA ILE A 148 -2.14 12.05 -3.60
C ILE A 148 -2.91 11.39 -2.46
N ASN A 149 -2.84 11.95 -1.26
CA ASN A 149 -3.56 11.43 -0.11
C ASN A 149 -5.08 11.47 -0.30
N ALA A 150 -5.61 12.60 -0.79
CA ALA A 150 -7.04 12.72 -1.09
C ALA A 150 -7.50 11.65 -2.08
N ILE A 151 -6.67 11.23 -3.03
CA ILE A 151 -6.97 10.13 -3.97
C ILE A 151 -6.90 8.77 -3.29
N GLU A 152 -5.79 8.46 -2.60
CA GLU A 152 -5.56 7.17 -1.93
C GLU A 152 -6.56 6.90 -0.80
N PHE A 153 -7.09 7.95 -0.16
CA PHE A 153 -8.04 7.85 0.95
C PHE A 153 -9.25 6.95 0.61
N TRP A 154 -9.74 7.00 -0.63
CA TRP A 154 -10.85 6.14 -1.06
C TRP A 154 -10.54 4.66 -0.84
N PHE A 155 -9.39 4.19 -1.29
CA PHE A 155 -9.02 2.79 -1.15
C PHE A 155 -8.68 2.45 0.30
N SER A 156 -7.89 3.30 0.97
CA SER A 156 -7.45 3.09 2.36
C SER A 156 -8.63 2.99 3.33
N PHE A 157 -9.64 3.85 3.18
CA PHE A 157 -10.84 3.81 4.01
C PHE A 157 -11.52 2.44 3.95
N TRP A 158 -11.77 1.91 2.75
CA TRP A 158 -12.43 0.61 2.61
C TRP A 158 -11.53 -0.58 2.96
N GLN A 159 -10.21 -0.42 2.84
CA GLN A 159 -9.26 -1.46 3.22
C GLN A 159 -9.22 -1.69 4.73
N TYR A 160 -9.34 -0.62 5.51
CA TYR A 160 -9.28 -0.65 6.97
C TYR A 160 -10.58 -0.14 7.60
N TYR A 161 -11.72 -0.39 6.95
CA TYR A 161 -13.02 0.17 7.32
C TYR A 161 -13.34 0.10 8.84
N GLU A 162 -12.98 -0.99 9.50
CA GLU A 162 -13.21 -1.17 10.95
C GLU A 162 -12.34 -0.27 11.83
N ASP A 163 -11.19 0.18 11.31
CA ASP A 163 -10.28 1.10 11.99
C ASP A 163 -10.62 2.57 11.70
N PHE A 164 -11.45 2.84 10.70
CA PHE A 164 -11.88 4.20 10.35
C PHE A 164 -13.12 4.62 11.13
N ALA A 165 -13.02 5.72 11.87
CA ALA A 165 -14.16 6.38 12.47
C ALA A 165 -14.93 7.19 11.41
N LEU A 166 -15.90 6.55 10.76
CA LEU A 166 -16.76 7.19 9.76
C LEU A 166 -17.50 8.40 10.36
N GLU A 167 -17.97 8.28 11.60
CA GLU A 167 -18.70 9.33 12.30
C GLU A 167 -17.84 10.54 12.66
N GLU A 168 -16.51 10.38 12.62
CA GLU A 168 -15.53 11.44 12.88
C GLU A 168 -15.04 12.12 11.60
N ILE A 169 -15.49 11.67 10.41
CA ILE A 169 -15.15 12.34 9.16
C ILE A 169 -15.63 13.80 9.21
N PRO A 170 -14.72 14.78 9.06
CA PRO A 170 -15.08 16.19 9.08
C PRO A 170 -16.09 16.54 7.99
N ASP A 171 -17.18 17.21 8.38
CA ASP A 171 -18.19 17.69 7.44
C ASP A 171 -17.77 19.00 6.75
N GLU A 172 -18.65 19.59 5.96
CA GLU A 172 -18.37 20.83 5.24
C GLU A 172 -18.24 22.08 6.14
N ASN A 173 -18.76 22.03 7.36
CA ASN A 173 -18.71 23.12 8.34
C ASN A 173 -17.52 22.99 9.31
N ALA A 174 -16.88 21.83 9.35
CA ALA A 174 -15.69 21.60 10.15
C ALA A 174 -14.55 22.57 9.77
N SER A 175 -13.78 22.91 10.79
CA SER A 175 -12.62 23.79 10.73
C SER A 175 -11.48 23.16 9.93
N VAL A 176 -10.54 24.00 9.50
CA VAL A 176 -9.32 23.53 8.82
C VAL A 176 -8.50 22.60 9.70
N ASP A 177 -8.50 22.86 11.02
CA ASP A 177 -7.75 22.06 11.99
C ASP A 177 -8.33 20.65 12.09
N GLU A 178 -9.66 20.51 12.13
CA GLU A 178 -10.32 19.19 12.12
C GLU A 178 -10.01 18.39 10.84
N TYR A 179 -9.99 19.05 9.67
CA TYR A 179 -9.56 18.40 8.43
C TYR A 179 -8.10 17.96 8.46
N PHE A 180 -7.22 18.80 9.02
CA PHE A 180 -5.79 18.51 9.12
C PHE A 180 -5.50 17.37 10.11
N ASP A 181 -6.18 17.36 11.24
CA ASP A 181 -6.02 16.32 12.26
C ASP A 181 -6.51 14.97 11.73
N TYR A 182 -7.67 14.92 11.08
CA TYR A 182 -8.18 13.69 10.45
C TYR A 182 -7.27 13.22 9.30
N PHE A 183 -6.72 14.16 8.51
CA PHE A 183 -5.74 13.85 7.48
C PHE A 183 -4.47 13.21 8.05
N GLU A 184 -3.93 13.73 9.16
CA GLU A 184 -2.73 13.17 9.77
C GLU A 184 -2.97 11.83 10.46
N GLU A 185 -4.15 11.61 11.04
CA GLU A 185 -4.53 10.35 11.68
C GLU A 185 -4.60 9.19 10.67
N TYR A 186 -5.31 9.40 9.55
CA TYR A 186 -5.61 8.31 8.60
C TYR A 186 -4.78 8.33 7.33
N GLY A 187 -4.16 9.47 7.01
CA GLY A 187 -3.39 9.70 5.81
C GLY A 187 -1.89 9.87 6.05
N SER A 188 -1.52 10.51 7.16
CA SER A 188 -0.18 10.84 7.66
C SER A 188 0.82 11.36 6.60
N THR A 189 1.26 12.61 6.78
CA THR A 189 2.32 13.19 5.94
C THR A 189 3.60 12.35 5.92
N LEU A 190 3.91 11.64 7.01
CA LEU A 190 5.14 10.86 7.16
C LEU A 190 5.31 9.77 6.09
N TYR A 191 4.22 9.17 5.60
CA TYR A 191 4.27 8.11 4.58
C TYR A 191 4.82 8.60 3.23
N TYR A 192 4.83 9.90 3.00
CA TYR A 192 5.32 10.53 1.78
C TYR A 192 6.77 11.03 1.87
N SER A 193 7.46 10.77 2.99
CA SER A 193 8.87 11.10 3.15
C SER A 193 9.76 10.19 2.30
N ASP A 194 10.91 10.71 1.86
CA ASP A 194 11.83 9.96 0.99
C ASP A 194 12.29 8.62 1.59
N PRO A 195 12.56 8.49 2.91
CA PRO A 195 12.91 7.21 3.51
C PRO A 195 11.78 6.16 3.39
N TYR A 196 10.52 6.58 3.57
CA TYR A 196 9.37 5.69 3.39
C TYR A 196 9.19 5.30 1.92
N LEU A 197 9.33 6.27 1.00
CA LEU A 197 9.26 6.00 -0.44
C LEU A 197 10.39 5.08 -0.91
N ASP A 198 11.63 5.24 -0.42
CA ASP A 198 12.74 4.34 -0.76
C ASP A 198 12.52 2.91 -0.22
N TYR A 199 11.98 2.79 1.00
CA TYR A 199 11.63 1.50 1.58
C TYR A 199 10.60 0.73 0.72
N TYR A 200 9.56 1.42 0.22
CA TYR A 200 8.51 0.82 -0.61
C TYR A 200 8.83 0.77 -2.10
N LYS A 201 9.93 1.38 -2.56
CA LYS A 201 10.35 1.37 -3.96
C LYS A 201 10.37 -0.03 -4.61
N PRO A 202 10.84 -1.11 -3.94
CA PRO A 202 10.77 -2.45 -4.50
C PRO A 202 9.33 -2.97 -4.66
N LEU A 203 8.43 -2.62 -3.74
CA LEU A 203 7.01 -2.94 -3.87
C LEU A 203 6.42 -2.27 -5.10
N TYR A 204 6.61 -0.95 -5.24
CA TYR A 204 6.11 -0.17 -6.37
C TYR A 204 6.65 -0.69 -7.70
N TYR A 205 7.95 -1.02 -7.77
CA TYR A 205 8.54 -1.62 -8.98
C TYR A 205 7.81 -2.90 -9.38
N GLN A 206 7.60 -3.84 -8.45
CA GLN A 206 6.90 -5.10 -8.76
C GLN A 206 5.43 -4.88 -9.12
N ILE A 207 4.75 -3.96 -8.43
CA ILE A 207 3.36 -3.61 -8.75
C ILE A 207 3.26 -3.13 -10.20
N PHE A 208 4.11 -2.21 -10.63
CA PHE A 208 4.00 -1.63 -11.97
C PHE A 208 4.50 -2.54 -13.09
N THR A 209 5.38 -3.49 -12.78
CA THR A 209 5.99 -4.38 -13.79
C THR A 209 5.38 -5.77 -13.86
N GLU A 210 4.74 -6.26 -12.78
CA GLU A 210 4.37 -7.69 -12.67
C GLU A 210 3.07 -7.96 -11.90
N LEU A 211 2.86 -7.33 -10.75
CA LEU A 211 1.81 -7.73 -9.79
C LEU A 211 0.51 -6.95 -9.92
N GLY A 212 0.56 -5.72 -10.45
CA GLY A 212 -0.58 -4.82 -10.56
C GLY A 212 -1.07 -4.22 -9.24
N TYR A 213 -1.97 -3.24 -9.33
CA TYR A 213 -2.57 -2.54 -8.19
C TYR A 213 -4.06 -2.28 -8.40
N CYS A 214 -4.74 -1.77 -7.37
CA CYS A 214 -6.07 -1.22 -7.53
C CYS A 214 -6.01 0.03 -8.43
N LYS A 215 -6.98 0.15 -9.34
CA LYS A 215 -7.15 1.37 -10.11
C LYS A 215 -7.61 2.51 -9.19
N GLN A 216 -6.94 3.65 -9.23
CA GLN A 216 -7.33 4.80 -8.43
C GLN A 216 -8.72 5.33 -8.82
N TYR A 217 -9.53 5.69 -7.81
CA TYR A 217 -10.89 6.21 -7.98
C TYR A 217 -10.97 7.67 -7.55
N TYR A 218 -10.85 8.58 -8.52
CA TYR A 218 -10.76 10.02 -8.25
C TYR A 218 -11.55 10.88 -9.24
N GLY A 219 -12.47 10.29 -10.00
CA GLY A 219 -13.26 11.02 -11.00
C GLY A 219 -14.06 12.19 -10.42
N HIS A 220 -14.50 12.09 -9.16
CA HIS A 220 -15.17 13.15 -8.41
C HIS A 220 -14.22 14.22 -7.87
N LEU A 221 -12.91 14.11 -8.11
CA LEU A 221 -11.89 15.07 -7.70
C LEU A 221 -11.25 15.79 -8.89
N SER A 222 -11.49 15.32 -10.13
CA SER A 222 -10.73 15.73 -11.31
C SER A 222 -10.78 17.24 -11.61
N ASP A 223 -11.82 17.94 -11.18
CA ASP A 223 -11.95 19.40 -11.29
C ASP A 223 -11.08 20.20 -10.30
N LEU A 224 -10.53 19.53 -9.28
CA LEU A 224 -9.80 20.16 -8.16
C LEU A 224 -8.31 19.76 -8.10
N LEU A 225 -7.89 18.76 -8.89
CA LEU A 225 -6.50 18.31 -8.97
C LEU A 225 -5.69 19.27 -9.84
N THR A 226 -4.61 19.82 -9.28
CA THR A 226 -3.71 20.76 -9.98
C THR A 226 -2.25 20.32 -9.92
N GLU A 227 -1.89 19.50 -8.93
CA GLU A 227 -0.52 19.07 -8.65
C GLU A 227 -0.33 17.55 -8.80
N TYR A 228 -1.41 16.78 -8.92
CA TYR A 228 -1.35 15.33 -9.04
C TYR A 228 -0.51 14.94 -10.26
N PRO A 229 0.66 14.33 -10.05
CA PRO A 229 1.53 14.00 -11.15
C PRO A 229 0.85 12.92 -11.99
N ASN A 230 0.85 13.11 -13.31
CA ASN A 230 0.56 12.02 -14.24
C ASN A 230 1.68 10.98 -14.07
N PHE A 231 1.50 10.04 -13.15
CA PHE A 231 2.42 8.92 -12.99
C PHE A 231 2.36 8.09 -14.27
N SER A 232 3.41 8.17 -15.09
CA SER A 232 3.65 7.18 -16.13
C SER A 232 4.21 5.93 -15.46
N TYR A 233 3.48 4.83 -15.56
CA TYR A 233 3.94 3.51 -15.12
C TYR A 233 4.87 2.83 -16.14
N LYS A 234 5.41 3.61 -17.09
CA LYS A 234 6.35 3.22 -18.14
C LYS A 234 7.59 4.09 -18.12
#